data_AF-A0A6B0ZL94-F1
#
_entry.id   AF-A0A6B0ZL94-F1
#
_cell.length_a   1.000
_cell.length_b   1.000
_cell.length_c   1.000
_cell.angle_alpha   90.00
_cell.angle_beta   90.00
_cell.angle_gamma   90.00
#
_symmetry.space_group_name_H-M   'P 1'
#
loop_
_entity.id
_entity.type
_entity.pdbx_description
1 polymer ?
#
loop_
_entity_poly.entity_id
_entity_poly.type
_entity_poly.pdbx_seq_one_letter_code
_entity_poly.pdbx_strand_id
1 'polypeptide(L)'
;MIASRRRRRSSELAAVSAQTGVLRCQFATRGRCSGELAAVSAQTGVLRCQFLMGGRGRAGEAGAIRCIPMASKTSYEVTDGIAVLRLDDGKANAVGYDTIAAVDAAIEDAEHNAGALVIAGREGRFSAGFDLGVIGEGPEAARDLVAAGARTAARLYGAAVPVVAACTGHAVAFGAIMLLSSDVRIGTDVEAKIGLNEVSIGMPLPAFAMELARDRLSPRHFTAATTLATLYSPSGAAEAGYLDEVVAANELHDVAMQRATGLAAHVRRTAFGLTRRTARQRTIDYILSTLDEDLESFGVLD
;
A
#
# COMPACT_ATOMS: atom_id res chain seq x y z
N MET A 1 47.03 -18.29 -23.06
CA MET A 1 46.12 -17.37 -23.76
C MET A 1 44.82 -17.27 -22.99
N ILE A 2 44.66 -16.21 -22.19
CA ILE A 2 43.45 -15.88 -21.45
C ILE A 2 42.68 -14.88 -22.31
N ALA A 3 41.51 -15.25 -22.81
CA ALA A 3 40.63 -14.34 -23.55
C ALA A 3 39.45 -13.95 -22.66
N SER A 4 39.38 -12.66 -22.36
CA SER A 4 38.44 -11.97 -21.48
C SER A 4 36.97 -12.16 -21.87
N ARG A 5 36.13 -12.59 -20.92
CA ARG A 5 34.67 -12.46 -21.03
C ARG A 5 34.28 -10.96 -21.02
N ARG A 6 33.83 -10.43 -22.15
CA ARG A 6 33.20 -9.10 -22.23
C ARG A 6 31.93 -9.09 -21.37
N ARG A 7 31.89 -8.25 -20.33
CA ARG A 7 30.66 -7.87 -19.62
C ARG A 7 29.68 -7.27 -20.64
N ARG A 8 28.45 -7.81 -20.73
CA ARG A 8 27.34 -7.17 -21.44
C ARG A 8 26.98 -5.89 -20.68
N ARG A 9 26.93 -4.77 -21.40
CA ARG A 9 26.40 -3.50 -20.89
C ARG A 9 24.88 -3.58 -20.97
N SER A 10 24.20 -3.72 -19.83
CA SER A 10 22.75 -3.55 -19.74
C SER A 10 22.44 -2.05 -19.66
N SER A 11 21.50 -1.60 -20.49
CA SER A 11 20.81 -0.33 -20.31
C SER A 11 19.79 -0.49 -19.19
N GLU A 12 19.93 0.28 -18.11
CA GLU A 12 18.96 0.31 -17.00
C GLU A 12 17.85 1.34 -17.33
N LEU A 13 16.61 0.98 -17.03
CA LEU A 13 15.44 1.86 -17.10
C LEU A 13 15.58 2.90 -15.99
N ALA A 14 15.64 4.20 -16.34
CA ALA A 14 15.91 5.25 -15.36
C ALA A 14 14.63 5.83 -14.75
N ALA A 15 13.54 5.92 -15.52
CA ALA A 15 12.23 6.39 -15.03
C ALA A 15 11.10 6.06 -16.02
N VAL A 16 9.89 5.86 -15.49
CA VAL A 16 8.62 5.83 -16.23
C VAL A 16 7.77 6.98 -15.71
N SER A 17 7.35 7.89 -16.60
CA SER A 17 6.41 8.97 -16.27
C SER A 17 5.14 8.81 -17.09
N ALA A 18 3.99 8.79 -16.41
CA ALA A 18 2.68 8.86 -17.04
C ALA A 18 2.17 10.30 -17.01
N GLN A 19 2.11 10.95 -18.17
CA GLN A 19 1.34 12.18 -18.35
C GLN A 19 0.47 12.00 -19.59
N THR A 20 -0.81 12.37 -19.51
CA THR A 20 -1.74 12.43 -20.66
C THR A 20 -1.98 11.11 -21.41
N GLY A 21 -1.98 9.96 -20.71
CA GLY A 21 -2.25 8.65 -21.35
C GLY A 21 -1.12 8.15 -22.27
N VAL A 22 0.05 8.80 -22.21
CA VAL A 22 1.27 8.40 -22.92
C VAL A 22 2.35 8.09 -21.89
N LEU A 23 2.84 6.85 -21.88
CA LEU A 23 3.99 6.46 -21.08
C LEU A 23 5.27 6.94 -21.76
N ARG A 24 6.05 7.77 -21.06
CA ARG A 24 7.40 8.15 -21.49
C ARG A 24 8.43 7.41 -20.63
N CYS A 25 9.21 6.55 -21.27
CA CYS A 25 10.39 5.94 -20.64
C CYS A 25 11.63 6.78 -20.94
N GLN A 26 12.39 7.14 -19.91
CA GLN A 26 13.74 7.69 -20.06
C GLN A 26 14.78 6.62 -19.72
N PHE A 27 15.75 6.43 -20.62
CA PHE A 27 16.87 5.50 -20.43
C PHE A 27 18.18 6.28 -20.34
N ALA A 28 18.99 5.97 -19.32
CA ALA A 28 20.33 6.52 -19.20
C ALA A 28 21.27 5.77 -20.16
N THR A 29 21.63 6.37 -21.30
CA THR A 29 22.71 5.81 -22.13
C THR A 29 23.76 6.87 -22.50
N ARG A 30 25.01 6.62 -22.09
CA ARG A 30 26.19 7.17 -22.77
C ARG A 30 26.42 6.37 -24.06
N GLY A 31 25.78 6.78 -25.15
CA GLY A 31 26.08 6.29 -26.49
C GLY A 31 24.85 5.99 -27.35
N ARG A 32 24.74 6.74 -28.45
CA ARG A 32 23.78 6.66 -29.57
C ARG A 32 23.03 5.32 -29.72
N CYS A 33 21.88 5.19 -29.07
CA CYS A 33 20.78 4.32 -29.47
C CYS A 33 19.50 5.16 -29.46
N SER A 34 19.01 5.56 -30.63
CA SER A 34 17.68 6.11 -30.80
C SER A 34 16.74 4.95 -31.19
N GLY A 35 15.79 4.62 -30.32
CA GLY A 35 14.73 3.65 -30.61
C GLY A 35 13.37 4.30 -30.38
N GLU A 36 12.41 4.01 -31.25
CA GLU A 36 11.00 4.40 -31.08
C GLU A 36 10.19 3.28 -30.45
N LEU A 37 9.18 3.68 -29.67
CA LEU A 37 8.26 2.80 -28.95
C LEU A 37 7.32 2.13 -29.96
N ALA A 38 7.37 0.80 -30.08
CA ALA A 38 6.76 0.11 -31.22
C ALA A 38 5.29 -0.34 -31.04
N ALA A 39 4.76 -0.50 -29.82
CA ALA A 39 3.32 -0.76 -29.62
C ALA A 39 2.92 -0.74 -28.13
N VAL A 40 1.72 -0.22 -27.84
CA VAL A 40 0.98 -0.43 -26.59
C VAL A 40 -0.22 -1.32 -26.93
N SER A 41 -0.28 -2.55 -26.41
CA SER A 41 -1.48 -3.40 -26.56
C SER A 41 -2.32 -3.30 -25.30
N ALA A 42 -3.46 -2.60 -25.39
CA ALA A 42 -4.38 -2.36 -24.28
C ALA A 42 -5.26 -3.57 -23.89
N GLN A 43 -5.05 -4.75 -24.49
CA GLN A 43 -5.98 -5.88 -24.34
C GLN A 43 -5.64 -6.86 -23.21
N THR A 44 -4.49 -6.74 -22.56
CA THR A 44 -4.05 -7.71 -21.53
C THR A 44 -3.60 -7.09 -20.20
N GLY A 45 -3.62 -5.76 -20.08
CA GLY A 45 -3.04 -5.06 -18.92
C GLY A 45 -1.52 -5.23 -18.79
N VAL A 46 -0.84 -5.73 -19.83
CA VAL A 46 0.61 -5.93 -19.85
C VAL A 46 1.24 -4.99 -20.88
N LEU A 47 2.06 -4.07 -20.40
CA LEU A 47 2.89 -3.21 -21.25
C LEU A 47 4.14 -3.98 -21.65
N ARG A 48 4.31 -4.25 -22.96
CA ARG A 48 5.52 -4.85 -23.52
C ARG A 48 6.28 -3.80 -24.32
N CYS A 49 7.46 -3.41 -23.86
CA CYS A 49 8.38 -2.61 -24.67
C CYS A 49 9.18 -3.53 -25.62
N GLN A 50 9.00 -3.36 -26.93
CA GLN A 50 9.87 -3.96 -27.94
C GLN A 50 10.88 -2.93 -28.45
N PHE A 51 12.17 -3.28 -28.44
CA PHE A 51 13.23 -2.47 -29.04
C PHE A 51 13.47 -2.91 -30.50
N LEU A 52 13.45 -1.97 -31.44
CA LEU A 52 14.05 -2.16 -32.75
C LEU A 52 15.53 -1.77 -32.67
N MET A 53 16.41 -2.75 -32.58
CA MET A 53 17.85 -2.52 -32.72
C MET A 53 18.14 -2.24 -34.20
N GLY A 54 18.56 -1.01 -34.52
CA GLY A 54 19.11 -0.66 -35.82
C GLY A 54 20.41 -1.43 -36.09
N GLY A 55 20.30 -2.59 -36.72
CA GLY A 55 21.42 -3.46 -37.11
C GLY A 55 21.30 -4.88 -36.56
N ARG A 56 21.60 -5.88 -37.40
CA ARG A 56 21.47 -7.36 -37.23
C ARG A 56 21.68 -7.89 -35.81
N GLY A 57 20.71 -7.69 -34.93
CA GLY A 57 20.72 -8.13 -33.54
C GLY A 57 19.30 -8.55 -33.14
N ARG A 58 19.17 -9.72 -32.52
CA ARG A 58 17.90 -10.25 -32.03
C ARG A 58 17.27 -9.27 -31.02
N ALA A 59 15.96 -9.05 -31.13
CA ALA A 59 15.16 -8.37 -30.12
C ALA A 59 15.38 -9.01 -28.74
N GLY A 60 15.62 -8.19 -27.72
CA GLY A 60 15.62 -8.60 -26.31
C GLY A 60 14.39 -8.03 -25.62
N GLU A 61 13.69 -8.84 -24.84
CA GLU A 61 12.62 -8.38 -23.94
C GLU A 61 13.26 -7.73 -22.70
N ALA A 62 12.95 -6.46 -22.45
CA ALA A 62 13.04 -5.90 -21.11
C ALA A 62 11.71 -6.19 -20.39
N GLY A 63 11.77 -6.47 -19.08
CA GLY A 63 10.68 -7.02 -18.27
C GLY A 63 9.28 -6.47 -18.53
N ALA A 64 8.28 -7.34 -18.40
CA ALA A 64 6.88 -6.98 -18.59
C ALA A 64 6.36 -6.26 -17.33
N ILE A 65 5.85 -5.05 -17.51
CA ILE A 65 5.14 -4.32 -16.45
C ILE A 65 3.65 -4.58 -16.65
N ARG A 66 3.00 -5.15 -15.64
CA ARG A 66 1.55 -5.30 -15.63
C ARG A 66 0.94 -4.09 -14.94
N CYS A 67 0.12 -3.34 -15.66
CA CYS A 67 -0.65 -2.21 -15.15
C CYS A 67 -2.13 -2.55 -15.22
N ILE A 68 -2.80 -2.51 -14.07
CA ILE A 68 -4.25 -2.61 -14.00
C ILE A 68 -4.78 -1.17 -14.05
N PRO A 69 -5.68 -0.83 -15.00
CA PRO A 69 -6.30 0.49 -15.00
C PRO A 69 -7.11 0.66 -13.72
N MET A 70 -6.67 1.59 -12.86
CA MET A 70 -7.32 1.96 -11.61
C MET A 70 -7.93 3.36 -11.77
N ALA A 71 -8.88 3.70 -10.89
CA ALA A 71 -9.46 5.05 -10.83
C ALA A 71 -8.35 6.11 -10.70
N SER A 72 -8.59 7.33 -11.18
CA SER A 72 -7.58 8.43 -11.24
C SER A 72 -6.84 8.76 -9.94
N LYS A 73 -7.31 8.25 -8.80
CA LYS A 73 -6.81 8.50 -7.44
C LYS A 73 -5.82 7.44 -6.92
N THR A 74 -5.60 6.36 -7.66
CA THR A 74 -4.63 5.31 -7.28
C THR A 74 -3.88 4.78 -8.51
N SER A 75 -2.70 4.22 -8.29
CA SER A 75 -1.94 3.52 -9.33
C SER A 75 -1.46 2.17 -8.82
N TYR A 76 -1.47 1.17 -9.69
CA TYR A 76 -1.02 -0.18 -9.37
C TYR A 76 -0.08 -0.72 -10.45
N GLU A 77 1.03 -1.29 -10.01
CA GLU A 77 1.99 -1.97 -10.87
C GLU A 77 2.59 -3.20 -10.20
N VAL A 78 3.01 -4.18 -10.99
CA VAL A 78 3.85 -5.28 -10.53
C VAL A 78 5.21 -5.18 -11.19
N THR A 79 6.27 -5.05 -10.38
CA THR A 79 7.66 -4.92 -10.83
C THR A 79 8.53 -5.87 -10.04
N ASP A 80 9.33 -6.69 -10.72
CA ASP A 80 10.25 -7.68 -10.11
C ASP A 80 9.58 -8.59 -9.07
N GLY A 81 8.32 -8.96 -9.32
CA GLY A 81 7.53 -9.81 -8.43
C GLY A 81 7.00 -9.09 -7.19
N ILE A 82 7.08 -7.76 -7.12
CA ILE A 82 6.50 -6.95 -6.04
C ILE A 82 5.34 -6.14 -6.62
N ALA A 83 4.17 -6.26 -5.99
CA ALA A 83 3.02 -5.41 -6.29
C ALA A 83 3.16 -4.09 -5.54
N VAL A 84 2.91 -2.97 -6.20
CA VAL A 84 2.97 -1.64 -5.60
C VAL A 84 1.68 -0.89 -5.88
N LEU A 85 0.91 -0.63 -4.83
CA LEU A 85 -0.25 0.25 -4.83
C LEU A 85 0.17 1.62 -4.29
N ARG A 86 -0.03 2.67 -5.09
CA ARG A 86 0.14 4.06 -4.64
C ARG A 86 -1.20 4.75 -4.55
N LEU A 87 -1.45 5.38 -3.41
CA LEU A 87 -2.60 6.24 -3.14
C LEU A 87 -2.21 7.68 -3.47
N ASP A 88 -2.91 8.30 -4.42
CA ASP A 88 -2.73 9.72 -4.74
C ASP A 88 -4.02 10.31 -5.32
N ASP A 89 -4.89 10.81 -4.44
CA ASP A 89 -6.09 11.57 -4.83
C ASP A 89 -5.80 13.06 -5.13
N GLY A 90 -4.52 13.45 -5.16
CA GLY A 90 -4.07 14.84 -5.27
C GLY A 90 -4.31 15.70 -4.02
N LYS A 91 -4.82 15.13 -2.92
CA LYS A 91 -5.19 15.82 -1.69
C LYS A 91 -4.66 15.08 -0.45
N ALA A 92 -5.53 14.37 0.26
CA ALA A 92 -5.27 13.80 1.58
C ALA A 92 -5.37 12.26 1.57
N ASN A 93 -5.54 11.65 0.39
CA ASN A 93 -5.81 10.23 0.21
C ASN A 93 -7.00 9.77 1.06
N ALA A 94 -8.14 10.44 0.88
CA ALA A 94 -9.37 10.06 1.54
C ALA A 94 -9.83 8.67 1.05
N VAL A 95 -10.36 7.87 1.97
CA VAL A 95 -10.76 6.49 1.72
C VAL A 95 -12.27 6.46 1.50
N GLY A 96 -12.66 6.58 0.23
CA GLY A 96 -14.00 6.27 -0.27
C GLY A 96 -14.05 4.89 -0.93
N TYR A 97 -15.18 4.57 -1.56
CA TYR A 97 -15.39 3.28 -2.23
C TYR A 97 -14.36 2.98 -3.34
N ASP A 98 -13.92 3.97 -4.10
CA ASP A 98 -12.90 3.79 -5.14
C ASP A 98 -11.57 3.31 -4.56
N THR A 99 -11.14 3.91 -3.44
CA THR A 99 -9.90 3.57 -2.74
C THR A 99 -10.01 2.17 -2.13
N ILE A 100 -11.15 1.84 -1.52
CA ILE A 100 -11.45 0.50 -1.00
C ILE A 100 -11.34 -0.56 -2.11
N ALA A 101 -12.01 -0.34 -3.24
CA ALA A 101 -11.98 -1.25 -4.37
C ALA A 101 -10.55 -1.42 -4.94
N ALA A 102 -9.76 -0.34 -4.98
CA ALA A 102 -8.37 -0.39 -5.42
C ALA A 102 -7.48 -1.21 -4.48
N VAL A 103 -7.66 -1.08 -3.16
CA VAL A 103 -6.94 -1.87 -2.16
C VAL A 103 -7.32 -3.35 -2.28
N ASP A 104 -8.61 -3.67 -2.37
CA ASP A 104 -9.09 -5.05 -2.50
C ASP A 104 -8.57 -5.72 -3.79
N ALA A 105 -8.59 -4.99 -4.91
CA ALA A 105 -8.04 -5.47 -6.18
C ALA A 105 -6.52 -5.66 -6.13
N ALA A 106 -5.79 -4.77 -5.45
CA ALA A 106 -4.35 -4.89 -5.28
C ALA A 106 -3.97 -6.09 -4.42
N ILE A 107 -4.74 -6.38 -3.35
CA ILE A 107 -4.57 -7.60 -2.54
C ILE A 107 -4.79 -8.83 -3.42
N GLU A 108 -5.91 -8.89 -4.13
CA GLU A 108 -6.24 -10.03 -4.99
C GLU A 108 -5.16 -10.30 -6.04
N ASP A 109 -4.71 -9.26 -6.75
CA ASP A 109 -3.71 -9.44 -7.79
C ASP A 109 -2.36 -9.85 -7.20
N ALA A 110 -1.95 -9.26 -6.07
CA ALA A 110 -0.71 -9.62 -5.40
C ALA A 110 -0.72 -11.08 -4.90
N GLU A 111 -1.87 -11.56 -4.43
CA GLU A 111 -2.05 -12.97 -4.03
C GLU A 111 -1.88 -13.94 -5.20
N HIS A 112 -2.03 -13.52 -6.44
CA HIS A 112 -1.82 -14.39 -7.60
C HIS A 112 -0.49 -14.15 -8.30
N ASN A 113 0.01 -12.92 -8.29
CA ASN A 113 1.04 -12.47 -9.23
C ASN A 113 2.30 -11.86 -8.59
N ALA A 114 2.32 -11.68 -7.27
CA ALA A 114 3.46 -11.07 -6.57
C ALA A 114 3.92 -11.90 -5.36
N GLY A 115 5.14 -11.69 -4.91
CA GLY A 115 5.68 -12.23 -3.67
C GLY A 115 5.37 -11.38 -2.44
N ALA A 116 5.06 -10.09 -2.63
CA ALA A 116 4.67 -9.14 -1.59
C ALA A 116 3.90 -7.96 -2.20
N LEU A 117 3.15 -7.24 -1.36
CA LEU A 117 2.43 -6.01 -1.69
C LEU A 117 3.05 -4.83 -0.93
N VAL A 118 3.33 -3.73 -1.62
CA VAL A 118 3.67 -2.43 -1.04
C VAL A 118 2.48 -1.50 -1.21
N ILE A 119 2.07 -0.84 -0.13
CA ILE A 119 1.08 0.25 -0.18
C ILE A 119 1.79 1.53 0.24
N ALA A 120 1.76 2.54 -0.62
CA ALA A 120 2.37 3.84 -0.35
C ALA A 120 1.38 4.97 -0.60
N GLY A 121 1.54 6.08 0.12
CA GLY A 121 0.79 7.31 -0.14
C GLY A 121 1.51 8.24 -1.11
N ARG A 122 1.00 9.47 -1.18
CA ARG A 122 1.68 10.59 -1.84
C ARG A 122 2.58 11.31 -0.85
N GLU A 123 3.43 12.21 -1.34
CA GLU A 123 4.33 13.01 -0.50
C GLU A 123 3.55 13.70 0.65
N GLY A 124 4.01 13.46 1.90
CA GLY A 124 3.43 14.03 3.11
C GLY A 124 2.09 13.43 3.54
N ARG A 125 1.43 12.58 2.75
CA ARG A 125 0.11 12.01 3.05
C ARG A 125 0.07 10.53 2.71
N PHE A 126 0.07 9.68 3.73
CA PHE A 126 -0.29 8.29 3.56
C PHE A 126 -1.81 8.19 3.31
N SER A 127 -2.61 8.56 4.32
CA SER A 127 -4.06 8.72 4.22
C SER A 127 -4.64 9.47 5.41
N ALA A 128 -5.64 10.31 5.18
CA ALA A 128 -6.39 11.02 6.22
C ALA A 128 -7.59 10.23 6.77
N GLY A 129 -7.82 9.00 6.31
CA GLY A 129 -8.95 8.17 6.75
C GLY A 129 -10.15 8.24 5.81
N PHE A 130 -11.34 7.91 6.33
CA PHE A 130 -12.57 7.83 5.53
C PHE A 130 -12.92 9.14 4.83
N ASP A 131 -13.54 9.03 3.65
CA ASP A 131 -14.01 10.18 2.88
C ASP A 131 -15.16 10.89 3.62
N LEU A 132 -14.85 12.04 4.20
CA LEU A 132 -15.82 12.86 4.93
C LEU A 132 -16.97 13.37 4.04
N GLY A 133 -16.78 13.40 2.71
CA GLY A 133 -17.86 13.67 1.78
C GLY A 133 -18.96 12.61 1.85
N VAL A 134 -18.57 11.33 1.83
CA VAL A 134 -19.48 10.20 1.94
C VAL A 134 -20.04 10.07 3.36
N ILE A 135 -19.20 10.22 4.39
CA ILE A 135 -19.66 10.25 5.80
C ILE A 135 -20.72 11.34 6.00
N GLY A 136 -20.54 12.50 5.36
CA GLY A 136 -21.45 13.64 5.45
C GLY A 136 -22.80 13.46 4.75
N GLU A 137 -22.99 12.40 3.96
CA GLU A 137 -24.28 12.10 3.31
C GLU A 137 -25.33 11.58 4.30
N GLY A 138 -24.91 11.05 5.44
CA GLY A 138 -25.77 10.66 6.55
C GLY A 138 -25.31 9.40 7.29
N PRO A 139 -25.97 9.04 8.40
CA PRO A 139 -25.56 7.92 9.25
C PRO A 139 -25.50 6.56 8.53
N GLU A 140 -26.42 6.31 7.59
CA GLU A 140 -26.45 5.07 6.81
C GLU A 140 -25.25 4.97 5.85
N ALA A 141 -24.97 6.03 5.08
CA ALA A 141 -23.80 6.10 4.21
C ALA A 141 -22.49 5.98 5.00
N ALA A 142 -22.42 6.62 6.17
CA ALA A 142 -21.29 6.49 7.07
C ALA A 142 -21.08 5.04 7.55
N ARG A 143 -22.16 4.39 8.01
CA ARG A 143 -22.14 2.98 8.41
C ARG A 143 -21.67 2.08 7.27
N ASP A 144 -22.20 2.26 6.07
CA ASP A 144 -21.86 1.43 4.91
C ASP A 144 -20.41 1.58 4.48
N LEU A 145 -19.89 2.82 4.47
CA LEU A 145 -18.49 3.06 4.16
C LEU A 145 -17.56 2.46 5.21
N VAL A 146 -17.89 2.59 6.50
CA VAL A 146 -17.09 2.01 7.58
C VAL A 146 -17.16 0.49 7.56
N ALA A 147 -18.31 -0.10 7.28
CA ALA A 147 -18.46 -1.54 7.09
C ALA A 147 -17.59 -2.06 5.93
N ALA A 148 -17.58 -1.34 4.80
CA ALA A 148 -16.71 -1.66 3.67
C ALA A 148 -15.23 -1.56 4.07
N GLY A 149 -14.83 -0.49 4.74
CA GLY A 149 -13.47 -0.32 5.26
C GLY A 149 -13.06 -1.43 6.23
N ALA A 150 -13.92 -1.82 7.17
CA ALA A 150 -13.63 -2.90 8.12
C ALA A 150 -13.36 -4.23 7.41
N ARG A 151 -14.15 -4.58 6.40
CA ARG A 151 -13.95 -5.78 5.57
C ARG A 151 -12.61 -5.72 4.83
N THR A 152 -12.28 -4.58 4.21
CA THR A 152 -10.99 -4.39 3.53
C THR A 152 -9.81 -4.42 4.49
N ALA A 153 -9.93 -3.83 5.69
CA ALA A 153 -8.90 -3.89 6.72
C ALA A 153 -8.64 -5.33 7.22
N ALA A 154 -9.72 -6.12 7.39
CA ALA A 154 -9.62 -7.54 7.72
C ALA A 154 -8.98 -8.35 6.58
N ARG A 155 -9.33 -8.06 5.31
CA ARG A 155 -8.70 -8.67 4.12
C ARG A 155 -7.21 -8.35 4.06
N LEU A 156 -6.83 -7.10 4.27
CA LEU A 156 -5.43 -6.66 4.27
C LEU A 156 -4.63 -7.37 5.39
N TYR A 157 -5.19 -7.40 6.60
CA TYR A 157 -4.62 -8.08 7.76
C TYR A 157 -4.45 -9.60 7.56
N GLY A 158 -5.36 -10.19 6.77
CA GLY A 158 -5.41 -11.61 6.43
C GLY A 158 -4.73 -12.03 5.12
N ALA A 159 -4.17 -11.10 4.33
CA ALA A 159 -3.69 -11.35 2.97
C ALA A 159 -2.73 -12.56 2.85
N ALA A 160 -2.77 -13.29 1.75
CA ALA A 160 -1.92 -14.48 1.54
C ALA A 160 -0.46 -14.14 1.16
N VAL A 161 -0.13 -12.86 1.03
CA VAL A 161 1.22 -12.32 0.79
C VAL A 161 1.62 -11.31 1.87
N PRO A 162 2.92 -11.13 2.15
CA PRO A 162 3.40 -10.05 3.00
C PRO A 162 3.00 -8.68 2.47
N VAL A 163 2.58 -7.80 3.38
CA VAL A 163 2.17 -6.42 3.11
C VAL A 163 3.12 -5.45 3.79
N VAL A 164 3.72 -4.56 2.99
CA VAL A 164 4.58 -3.47 3.45
C VAL A 164 3.86 -2.15 3.28
N ALA A 165 3.60 -1.42 4.35
CA ALA A 165 3.10 -0.05 4.31
C ALA A 165 4.26 0.94 4.33
N ALA A 166 4.39 1.74 3.27
CA ALA A 166 5.30 2.86 3.17
C ALA A 166 4.54 4.16 3.51
N CYS A 167 4.56 4.53 4.79
CA CYS A 167 3.88 5.69 5.34
C CYS A 167 4.65 6.97 4.98
N THR A 168 4.21 7.65 3.93
CA THR A 168 4.82 8.86 3.35
C THR A 168 4.56 10.15 4.13
N GLY A 169 3.90 10.08 5.27
CA GLY A 169 3.57 11.23 6.12
C GLY A 169 2.36 10.97 6.99
N HIS A 170 1.34 11.83 6.92
CA HIS A 170 0.17 11.70 7.79
C HIS A 170 -0.63 10.41 7.52
N ALA A 171 -0.97 9.69 8.59
CA ALA A 171 -1.76 8.47 8.59
C ALA A 171 -2.77 8.52 9.74
N VAL A 172 -3.98 9.00 9.48
CA VAL A 172 -5.00 9.30 10.50
C VAL A 172 -6.26 8.46 10.27
N ALA A 173 -6.94 8.09 11.35
CA ALA A 173 -8.15 7.25 11.33
C ALA A 173 -7.92 5.98 10.49
N PHE A 174 -8.69 5.76 9.42
CA PHE A 174 -8.51 4.60 8.54
C PHE A 174 -7.12 4.52 7.88
N GLY A 175 -6.43 5.64 7.73
CA GLY A 175 -5.02 5.66 7.33
C GLY A 175 -4.11 4.95 8.34
N ALA A 176 -4.33 5.16 9.63
CA ALA A 176 -3.63 4.44 10.69
C ALA A 176 -4.07 2.97 10.77
N ILE A 177 -5.35 2.67 10.52
CA ILE A 177 -5.87 1.31 10.46
C ILE A 177 -5.18 0.50 9.35
N MET A 178 -4.96 1.09 8.17
CA MET A 178 -4.18 0.44 7.11
C MET A 178 -2.75 0.10 7.56
N LEU A 179 -2.12 0.94 8.39
CA LEU A 179 -0.82 0.61 9.01
C LEU A 179 -0.98 -0.59 9.94
N LEU A 180 -1.95 -0.58 10.85
CA LEU A 180 -2.19 -1.68 11.80
C LEU A 180 -2.53 -3.00 11.09
N SER A 181 -3.16 -2.94 9.93
CA SER A 181 -3.44 -4.10 9.08
C SER A 181 -2.24 -4.61 8.26
N SER A 182 -1.09 -3.95 8.29
CA SER A 182 0.11 -4.30 7.51
C SER A 182 1.17 -5.04 8.34
N ASP A 183 2.02 -5.82 7.67
CA ASP A 183 3.06 -6.63 8.34
C ASP A 183 4.29 -5.83 8.72
N VAL A 184 4.77 -5.02 7.78
CA VAL A 184 5.93 -4.14 7.93
C VAL A 184 5.50 -2.72 7.63
N ARG A 185 5.80 -1.79 8.53
CA ARG A 185 5.30 -0.41 8.51
C ARG A 185 6.46 0.54 8.65
N ILE A 186 6.83 1.18 7.55
CA ILE A 186 7.98 2.08 7.50
C ILE A 186 7.42 3.49 7.36
N GLY A 187 7.79 4.38 8.27
CA GLY A 187 7.47 5.81 8.16
C GLY A 187 8.64 6.63 7.66
N THR A 188 8.33 7.83 7.19
CA THR A 188 9.34 8.88 6.99
C THR A 188 9.45 9.79 8.23
N ASP A 189 10.63 10.39 8.39
CA ASP A 189 10.96 11.42 9.37
C ASP A 189 10.31 12.80 9.16
N VAL A 190 9.48 13.00 8.12
CA VAL A 190 8.74 14.26 7.93
C VAL A 190 7.75 14.51 9.06
N GLU A 191 7.49 15.78 9.36
CA GLU A 191 6.47 16.16 10.34
C GLU A 191 5.10 15.63 9.89
N ALA A 192 4.54 14.74 10.70
CA ALA A 192 3.30 14.05 10.41
C ALA A 192 2.54 13.72 11.70
N LYS A 193 1.23 13.54 11.57
CA LYS A 193 0.35 13.02 12.62
C LYS A 193 -0.07 11.61 12.25
N ILE A 194 0.17 10.67 13.16
CA ILE A 194 -0.16 9.25 12.99
C ILE A 194 -0.97 8.79 14.18
N GLY A 195 -2.14 8.20 13.94
CA GLY A 195 -2.97 7.61 14.99
C GLY A 195 -4.46 7.64 14.71
N LEU A 196 -5.22 7.20 15.72
CA LEU A 196 -6.68 7.13 15.71
C LEU A 196 -7.22 8.39 16.41
N ASN A 197 -7.97 9.22 15.69
CA ASN A 197 -8.44 10.53 16.19
C ASN A 197 -9.96 10.58 16.40
N GLU A 198 -10.66 9.46 16.23
CA GLU A 198 -12.12 9.35 16.22
C GLU A 198 -12.73 9.99 17.48
N VAL A 199 -12.22 9.67 18.67
CA VAL A 199 -12.73 10.23 19.93
C VAL A 199 -12.53 11.74 20.00
N SER A 200 -11.43 12.27 19.47
CA SER A 200 -11.17 13.73 19.47
C SER A 200 -12.15 14.53 18.60
N ILE A 201 -12.82 13.86 17.66
CA ILE A 201 -13.84 14.44 16.78
C ILE A 201 -15.27 14.00 17.15
N GLY A 202 -15.45 13.39 18.33
CA GLY A 202 -16.77 12.98 18.84
C GLY A 202 -17.29 11.66 18.29
N MET A 203 -16.46 10.85 17.65
CA MET A 203 -16.85 9.55 17.11
C MET A 203 -16.31 8.40 17.98
N PRO A 204 -17.11 7.36 18.27
CA PRO A 204 -16.58 6.17 18.92
C PRO A 204 -15.65 5.44 17.95
N LEU A 205 -14.56 4.90 18.48
CA LEU A 205 -13.67 4.02 17.72
C LEU A 205 -14.33 2.64 17.57
N PRO A 206 -14.58 2.14 16.34
CA PRO A 206 -15.20 0.82 16.14
C PRO A 206 -14.37 -0.32 16.73
N ALA A 207 -15.03 -1.41 17.13
CA ALA A 207 -14.40 -2.61 17.66
C ALA A 207 -13.36 -3.19 16.70
N PHE A 208 -13.58 -3.15 15.37
CA PHE A 208 -12.57 -3.65 14.44
C PHE A 208 -11.24 -2.89 14.51
N ALA A 209 -11.31 -1.56 14.64
CA ALA A 209 -10.14 -0.72 14.79
C ALA A 209 -9.48 -0.95 16.16
N MET A 210 -10.29 -1.16 17.21
CA MET A 210 -9.84 -1.50 18.55
C MET A 210 -9.04 -2.81 18.58
N GLU A 211 -9.50 -3.85 17.88
CA GLU A 211 -8.83 -5.15 17.85
C GLU A 211 -7.54 -5.13 17.03
N LEU A 212 -7.50 -4.39 15.92
CA LEU A 212 -6.26 -4.15 15.18
C LEU A 212 -5.25 -3.34 16.00
N ALA A 213 -5.72 -2.34 16.75
CA ALA A 213 -4.88 -1.59 17.68
C ALA A 213 -4.36 -2.48 18.82
N ARG A 214 -5.19 -3.39 19.35
CA ARG A 214 -4.83 -4.28 20.45
C ARG A 214 -3.75 -5.28 20.03
N ASP A 215 -3.79 -5.74 18.79
CA ASP A 215 -2.80 -6.67 18.25
C ASP A 215 -1.42 -6.02 18.04
N ARG A 216 -1.38 -4.73 17.67
CA ARG A 216 -0.16 -4.10 17.16
C ARG A 216 0.44 -3.03 18.06
N LEU A 217 -0.38 -2.33 18.84
CA LEU A 217 0.11 -1.24 19.70
C LEU A 217 0.68 -1.78 21.00
N SER A 218 1.68 -1.06 21.52
CA SER A 218 2.19 -1.27 22.87
C SER A 218 1.06 -1.09 23.89
N PRO A 219 0.89 -2.02 24.85
CA PRO A 219 -0.10 -1.87 25.92
C PRO A 219 0.04 -0.54 26.71
N ARG A 220 1.24 0.03 26.77
CA ARG A 220 1.50 1.34 27.41
C ARG A 220 0.86 2.50 26.67
N HIS A 221 0.75 2.39 25.35
CA HIS A 221 0.20 3.43 24.49
C HIS A 221 -1.27 3.17 24.13
N PHE A 222 -1.78 1.95 24.34
CA PHE A 222 -3.12 1.56 23.89
C PHE A 222 -4.21 2.56 24.29
N THR A 223 -4.38 2.86 25.58
CA THR A 223 -5.38 3.84 26.04
C THR A 223 -5.14 5.25 25.50
N ALA A 224 -3.87 5.67 25.41
CA ALA A 224 -3.53 6.99 24.87
C ALA A 224 -3.91 7.09 23.39
N ALA A 225 -3.59 6.05 22.61
CA ALA A 225 -3.80 5.96 21.18
C ALA A 225 -5.28 5.73 20.81
N THR A 226 -6.07 5.05 21.65
CA THR A 226 -7.48 4.78 21.39
C THR A 226 -8.38 5.77 22.14
N THR A 227 -8.64 5.53 23.42
CA THR A 227 -9.60 6.31 24.23
C THR A 227 -9.25 7.80 24.34
N LEU A 228 -7.96 8.15 24.36
CA LEU A 228 -7.52 9.55 24.45
C LEU A 228 -7.16 10.17 23.10
N ALA A 229 -7.34 9.45 22.00
CA ALA A 229 -7.11 9.92 20.62
C ALA A 229 -5.76 10.65 20.42
N THR A 230 -4.69 10.14 21.05
CA THR A 230 -3.36 10.72 20.95
C THR A 230 -2.81 10.50 19.54
N LEU A 231 -2.45 11.58 18.87
CA LEU A 231 -1.71 11.57 17.61
C LEU A 231 -0.21 11.68 17.89
N TYR A 232 0.56 10.85 17.19
CA TYR A 232 2.00 10.74 17.38
C TYR A 232 2.77 11.36 16.21
N SER A 233 3.98 11.86 16.50
CA SER A 233 5.02 12.08 15.48
C SER A 233 5.49 10.73 14.91
N PRO A 234 6.24 10.69 13.79
CA PRO A 234 6.77 9.43 13.28
C PRO A 234 7.57 8.62 14.31
N SER A 235 8.44 9.26 15.08
CA SER A 235 9.22 8.58 16.13
C SER A 235 8.32 8.04 17.26
N GLY A 236 7.36 8.84 17.74
CA GLY A 236 6.40 8.39 18.74
C GLY A 236 5.46 7.30 18.23
N ALA A 237 5.16 7.30 16.93
CA ALA A 237 4.36 6.29 16.27
C ALA A 237 5.10 4.94 16.18
N ALA A 238 6.43 4.97 16.00
CA ALA A 238 7.27 3.77 16.11
C ALA A 238 7.29 3.24 17.56
N GLU A 239 7.42 4.11 18.56
CA GLU A 239 7.36 3.71 19.98
C GLU A 239 6.00 3.12 20.38
N ALA A 240 4.90 3.72 19.89
CA ALA A 240 3.54 3.28 20.17
C ALA A 240 3.19 1.97 19.44
N GLY A 241 3.86 1.64 18.34
CA GLY A 241 3.64 0.43 17.54
C GLY A 241 2.77 0.63 16.29
N TYR A 242 2.56 1.87 15.84
CA TYR A 242 1.96 2.15 14.52
C TYR A 242 2.95 1.93 13.37
N LEU A 243 4.24 2.17 13.63
CA LEU A 243 5.35 1.95 12.70
C LEU A 243 6.35 0.96 13.31
N ASP A 244 7.09 0.26 12.46
CA ASP A 244 8.21 -0.60 12.85
C ASP A 244 9.55 0.15 12.78
N GLU A 245 9.70 1.06 11.82
CA GLU A 245 10.89 1.89 11.65
C GLU A 245 10.56 3.24 11.00
N VAL A 246 11.44 4.22 11.19
CA VAL A 246 11.37 5.56 10.58
C VAL A 246 12.67 5.82 9.82
N VAL A 247 12.56 6.25 8.57
CA VAL A 247 13.70 6.52 7.68
C VAL A 247 13.59 7.92 7.07
N ALA A 248 14.65 8.37 6.39
CA ALA A 248 14.59 9.65 5.68
C ALA A 248 13.55 9.60 4.54
N ALA A 249 12.83 10.70 4.32
CA ALA A 249 11.79 10.79 3.29
C ALA A 249 12.23 10.29 1.89
N ASN A 250 13.46 10.61 1.51
CA ASN A 250 14.04 10.22 0.22
C ASN A 250 14.49 8.75 0.16
N GLU A 251 14.56 8.05 1.29
CA GLU A 251 14.94 6.63 1.38
C GLU A 251 13.72 5.70 1.49
N LEU A 252 12.56 6.23 1.90
CA LEU A 252 11.36 5.45 2.21
C LEU A 252 10.98 4.45 1.10
N HIS A 253 10.97 4.90 -0.16
CA HIS A 253 10.63 4.06 -1.29
C HIS A 253 11.59 2.87 -1.42
N ASP A 254 12.89 3.14 -1.37
CA ASP A 254 13.91 2.13 -1.59
C ASP A 254 13.97 1.14 -0.43
N VAL A 255 13.79 1.62 0.81
CA VAL A 255 13.70 0.76 2.00
C VAL A 255 12.45 -0.13 1.92
N ALA A 256 11.29 0.42 1.55
CA ALA A 256 10.05 -0.36 1.41
C ALA A 256 10.17 -1.44 0.33
N MET A 257 10.74 -1.10 -0.84
CA MET A 257 11.00 -2.06 -1.91
C MET A 257 12.01 -3.12 -1.45
N GLN A 258 13.08 -2.75 -0.76
CA GLN A 258 14.06 -3.69 -0.23
C GLN A 258 13.43 -4.67 0.77
N ARG A 259 12.57 -4.20 1.70
CA ARG A 259 11.84 -5.08 2.63
C ARG A 259 10.92 -6.03 1.87
N ALA A 260 10.14 -5.52 0.91
CA ALA A 260 9.23 -6.32 0.10
C ALA A 260 9.97 -7.40 -0.70
N THR A 261 11.08 -7.05 -1.36
CA THR A 261 11.95 -8.00 -2.09
C THR A 261 12.56 -9.05 -1.16
N GLY A 262 13.03 -8.64 0.02
CA GLY A 262 13.52 -9.57 1.04
C GLY A 262 12.45 -10.59 1.43
N LEU A 263 11.27 -10.10 1.80
CA LEU A 263 10.13 -10.92 2.18
C LEU A 263 9.73 -11.88 1.05
N ALA A 264 9.61 -11.39 -0.18
CA ALA A 264 9.28 -12.21 -1.35
C ALA A 264 10.30 -13.33 -1.61
N ALA A 265 11.58 -13.11 -1.29
CA ALA A 265 12.64 -14.10 -1.49
C ALA A 265 12.66 -15.20 -0.41
N HIS A 266 12.38 -14.87 0.86
CA HIS A 266 12.55 -15.80 1.98
C HIS A 266 11.25 -16.34 2.58
N VAL A 267 10.12 -15.64 2.44
CA VAL A 267 8.83 -16.07 3.02
C VAL A 267 8.21 -17.14 2.13
N ARG A 268 8.05 -18.35 2.68
CA ARG A 268 7.41 -19.46 1.97
C ARG A 268 5.90 -19.36 2.11
N ARG A 269 5.21 -19.05 1.01
CA ARG A 269 3.76 -18.77 0.92
C ARG A 269 2.87 -19.74 1.71
N THR A 270 3.07 -21.06 1.58
CA THR A 270 2.26 -22.05 2.31
C THR A 270 2.44 -21.95 3.83
N ALA A 271 3.69 -21.88 4.29
CA ALA A 271 3.99 -21.76 5.73
C ALA A 271 3.49 -20.43 6.28
N PHE A 272 3.71 -19.34 5.53
CA PHE A 272 3.22 -18.02 5.87
C PHE A 272 1.71 -17.97 6.04
N GLY A 273 0.94 -18.50 5.08
CA GLY A 273 -0.51 -18.51 5.15
C GLY A 273 -1.04 -19.35 6.33
N LEU A 274 -0.41 -20.49 6.63
CA LEU A 274 -0.77 -21.30 7.80
C LEU A 274 -0.48 -20.56 9.10
N THR A 275 0.74 -20.03 9.27
CA THR A 275 1.14 -19.28 10.47
C THR A 275 0.29 -18.02 10.65
N ARG A 276 -0.02 -17.29 9.57
CA ARG A 276 -0.89 -16.12 9.59
C ARG A 276 -2.28 -16.48 10.09
N ARG A 277 -2.90 -17.56 9.57
CA ARG A 277 -4.20 -18.00 10.06
C ARG A 277 -4.15 -18.35 11.55
N THR A 278 -3.13 -19.07 12.00
CA THR A 278 -2.95 -19.36 13.43
C THR A 278 -2.86 -18.08 14.28
N ALA A 279 -2.15 -17.06 13.80
CA ALA A 279 -1.95 -15.81 14.53
C ALA A 279 -3.17 -14.87 14.48
N ARG A 280 -3.86 -14.79 13.34
CA ARG A 280 -4.78 -13.68 13.03
C ARG A 280 -6.24 -14.10 12.81
N GLN A 281 -6.53 -15.38 12.55
CA GLN A 281 -7.88 -15.81 12.15
C GLN A 281 -8.91 -15.50 13.23
N ARG A 282 -8.58 -15.69 14.51
CA ARG A 282 -9.49 -15.35 15.62
C ARG A 282 -9.89 -13.88 15.61
N THR A 283 -8.95 -12.98 15.38
CA THR A 283 -9.22 -11.53 15.30
C THR A 283 -10.07 -11.20 14.08
N ILE A 284 -9.76 -11.80 12.92
CA ILE A 284 -10.54 -11.62 11.68
C ILE A 284 -11.97 -12.12 11.86
N ASP A 285 -12.16 -13.31 12.41
CA ASP A 285 -13.48 -13.91 12.65
C ASP A 285 -14.29 -13.04 13.60
N TYR A 286 -13.68 -12.57 14.70
CA TYR A 286 -14.33 -11.65 15.63
C TYR A 286 -14.79 -10.39 14.90
N ILE A 287 -13.87 -9.68 14.22
CA ILE A 287 -14.16 -8.46 13.46
C ILE A 287 -15.34 -8.65 12.50
N LEU A 288 -15.33 -9.73 11.71
CA LEU A 288 -16.36 -9.95 10.69
C LEU A 288 -17.69 -10.40 11.29
N SER A 289 -17.66 -11.18 12.37
CA SER A 289 -18.87 -11.71 13.02
C SER A 289 -19.63 -10.67 13.83
N THR A 290 -18.94 -9.65 14.36
CA THR A 290 -19.54 -8.60 15.19
C THR A 290 -19.73 -7.28 14.45
N LEU A 291 -19.34 -7.20 13.17
CA LEU A 291 -19.32 -5.93 12.41
C LEU A 291 -20.69 -5.24 12.39
N ASP A 292 -21.77 -5.98 12.17
CA ASP A 292 -23.11 -5.38 12.08
C ASP A 292 -23.54 -4.75 13.41
N GLU A 293 -23.27 -5.44 14.54
CA GLU A 293 -23.53 -4.98 15.91
C GLU A 293 -22.62 -3.81 16.31
N ASP A 294 -21.32 -3.90 16.00
CA ASP A 294 -20.33 -2.84 16.24
C ASP A 294 -20.80 -1.51 15.63
N LEU A 295 -21.32 -1.58 14.40
CA LEU A 295 -21.75 -0.39 13.67
C LEU A 295 -23.14 0.13 14.05
N GLU A 296 -23.93 -0.58 14.86
CA GLU A 296 -25.15 0.00 15.45
C GLU A 296 -24.80 1.17 16.40
N SER A 297 -23.64 1.09 17.05
CA SER A 297 -23.13 2.13 17.95
C SER A 297 -22.47 3.31 17.24
N PHE A 298 -22.17 3.17 15.93
CA PHE A 298 -21.36 4.11 15.15
C PHE A 298 -22.09 5.42 14.77
N GLY A 299 -23.38 5.57 15.11
CA GLY A 299 -24.21 6.73 14.74
C GLY A 299 -24.94 7.42 15.89
N VAL A 300 -24.65 7.09 17.15
CA VAL A 300 -25.41 7.59 18.31
C VAL A 300 -24.46 8.19 19.34
N LEU A 301 -24.05 9.45 19.16
CA LEU A 301 -23.58 10.28 20.27
C LEU A 301 -24.05 11.72 20.04
N ASP A 302 -25.01 12.15 20.86
CA ASP A 302 -25.50 13.52 21.00
C ASP A 302 -24.42 14.47 21.55
#